data_AF-A0A5U3L5T7-F1
#
_entry.id   AF-A0A5U3L5T7-F1
#
_cell.length_a   1.000
_cell.length_b   1.000
_cell.length_c   1.000
_cell.angle_alpha   90.00
_cell.angle_beta   90.00
_cell.angle_gamma   90.00
#
_symmetry.space_group_name_H-M   'P 1'
#
loop_
_entity.id
_entity.type
_entity.pdbx_description
1 polymer ?
#
loop_
_entity_poly.entity_id
_entity_poly.type
_entity_poly.pdbx_seq_one_letter_code
_entity_poly.pdbx_strand_id
1 'polypeptide(L)'
;ATSVNLPERGHLVNSNGQMALQLLKTGDTLPAAVPVLNAVRDAATGLDRITVPAVAGAPERTILVNPAPPPAAPSDTASPPPSVPVTPVHTGTEIKPVETITVTTTPAADIGGLQDFIYWR
;
A
#
# COMPACT_ATOMS: atom_id res chain seq x y z
N ALA A 1 10.06 -3.20 16.98
CA ALA A 1 10.01 -4.52 16.32
C ALA A 1 10.28 -4.32 14.83
N THR A 2 10.98 -5.24 14.16
CA THR A 2 11.26 -5.20 12.72
C THR A 2 10.16 -5.86 11.88
N SER A 3 9.23 -6.56 12.52
CA SER A 3 8.06 -7.18 11.90
C SER A 3 6.90 -7.30 12.90
N VAL A 4 5.68 -7.52 12.38
CA VAL A 4 4.47 -7.83 13.16
C VAL A 4 3.82 -9.08 12.56
N ASN A 5 3.38 -10.02 13.39
CA ASN A 5 2.65 -11.19 12.92
C ASN A 5 1.17 -10.85 12.73
N LEU A 6 0.65 -11.02 11.50
CA LEU A 6 -0.77 -10.88 11.20
C LEU A 6 -1.40 -12.24 10.91
N PRO A 7 -2.64 -12.51 11.39
CA PRO A 7 -3.34 -13.78 11.13
C PRO A 7 -3.80 -13.94 9.67
N GLU A 8 -3.89 -12.82 8.95
CA GLU A 8 -4.26 -12.67 7.55
C GLU A 8 -3.32 -11.64 6.90
N ARG A 9 -2.95 -11.84 5.64
CA ARG A 9 -2.19 -10.86 4.83
C ARG A 9 -2.94 -10.54 3.54
N GLY A 10 -2.85 -9.30 3.09
CA GLY A 10 -3.57 -8.81 1.91
C GLY A 10 -2.73 -8.88 0.63
N HIS A 11 -3.36 -9.25 -0.48
CA HIS A 11 -2.72 -9.28 -1.80
C HIS A 11 -3.65 -8.69 -2.86
N LEU A 12 -3.19 -7.65 -3.56
CA LEU A 12 -3.93 -7.06 -4.68
C LEU A 12 -3.67 -7.86 -5.94
N VAL A 13 -4.74 -8.32 -6.59
CA VAL A 13 -4.68 -9.11 -7.82
C VAL A 13 -5.62 -8.53 -8.87
N ASN A 14 -5.28 -8.76 -10.14
CA ASN A 14 -6.24 -8.60 -11.23
C ASN A 14 -7.01 -9.92 -11.37
N SER A 15 -8.31 -9.88 -11.07
CA SER A 15 -9.23 -11.00 -11.24
C SER A 15 -10.24 -10.65 -12.33
N ASN A 16 -10.11 -11.27 -13.50
CA ASN A 16 -11.00 -11.06 -14.65
C ASN A 16 -11.19 -9.58 -15.05
N GLY A 17 -10.11 -8.78 -15.00
CA GLY A 17 -10.14 -7.36 -15.34
C GLY A 17 -10.55 -6.44 -14.17
N GLN A 18 -10.89 -7.01 -13.01
CA GLN A 18 -11.20 -6.24 -11.80
C GLN A 18 -10.03 -6.29 -10.82
N MET A 19 -9.74 -5.16 -10.19
CA MET A 19 -8.84 -5.13 -9.04
C MET A 19 -9.55 -5.78 -7.85
N ALA A 20 -8.94 -6.82 -7.27
CA ALA A 20 -9.48 -7.53 -6.12
C ALA A 20 -8.45 -7.60 -4.99
N LEU A 21 -8.93 -7.53 -3.75
CA LEU A 21 -8.13 -7.81 -2.56
C LEU A 21 -8.37 -9.26 -2.12
N GLN A 22 -7.34 -10.09 -2.21
CA GLN A 22 -7.32 -11.41 -1.59
C GLN A 22 -6.82 -11.29 -0.15
N LEU A 23 -7.53 -11.91 0.78
CA LEU A 23 -7.10 -12.08 2.16
C LEU A 23 -6.60 -13.52 2.34
N LEU A 24 -5.35 -13.66 2.77
CA LEU A 24 -4.63 -14.91 2.79
C LEU A 24 -4.32 -15.31 4.23
N LYS A 25 -4.83 -16.49 4.63
CA LYS A 25 -4.60 -17.05 5.97
C LYS A 25 -3.12 -17.34 6.17
N THR A 26 -2.56 -16.85 7.27
CA THR A 26 -1.17 -17.12 7.66
C THR A 26 -1.08 -18.26 8.67
N GLY A 27 0.10 -18.88 8.78
CA GLY A 27 0.41 -19.89 9.81
C GLY A 27 0.77 -21.27 9.27
N ASP A 28 0.30 -21.62 8.07
CA ASP A 28 0.63 -22.89 7.40
C ASP A 28 1.78 -22.70 6.41
N THR A 29 1.47 -22.38 5.15
CA THR A 29 2.44 -22.20 4.06
C THR A 29 2.84 -20.74 3.86
N LEU A 30 2.07 -19.80 4.41
CA LEU A 30 2.31 -18.37 4.34
C LEU A 30 2.81 -17.83 5.70
N PRO A 31 4.01 -17.23 5.76
CA PRO A 31 4.52 -16.63 6.99
C PRO A 31 3.61 -15.50 7.50
N ALA A 32 3.39 -15.46 8.82
CA ALA A 32 2.61 -14.41 9.47
C ALA A 32 3.36 -13.07 9.58
N ALA A 33 4.69 -13.10 9.56
CA ALA A 33 5.51 -11.92 9.77
C ALA A 33 5.42 -10.96 8.58
N VAL A 34 4.97 -9.73 8.87
CA VAL A 34 4.95 -8.59 7.94
C VAL A 34 6.04 -7.60 8.36
N PRO A 35 6.93 -7.19 7.44
CA PRO A 35 8.01 -6.26 7.77
C PRO A 35 7.46 -4.88 8.17
N VAL A 36 8.07 -4.27 9.18
CA VAL A 36 7.85 -2.86 9.53
C VAL A 36 8.95 -2.03 8.86
N LEU A 37 8.55 -1.11 7.99
CA LEU A 37 9.48 -0.24 7.26
C LEU A 37 9.39 1.20 7.77
N ASN A 38 10.54 1.88 7.74
CA ASN A 38 10.63 3.29 8.09
C ASN A 38 10.70 4.14 6.82
N ALA A 39 10.01 5.28 6.86
CA ALA A 39 10.14 6.33 5.87
C ALA A 39 11.43 7.14 6.08
N VAL A 40 12.03 7.61 4.99
CA VAL A 40 13.18 8.52 4.99
C VAL A 40 12.75 9.84 4.33
N ARG A 41 12.95 10.96 5.03
CA ARG A 41 12.64 12.30 4.50
C ARG A 41 13.56 12.65 3.33
N ASP A 42 12.98 13.02 2.21
CA ASP A 42 13.64 13.75 1.15
C ASP A 42 13.50 15.27 1.41
N ALA A 43 14.60 15.91 1.78
CA ALA A 43 14.63 17.34 2.10
C ALA A 43 14.38 18.24 0.87
N ALA A 44 14.63 17.76 -0.35
CA ALA A 44 14.43 18.55 -1.56
C ALA A 44 12.95 18.65 -1.96
N THR A 45 12.19 17.56 -1.77
CA THR A 45 10.78 17.49 -2.17
C THR A 45 9.82 17.67 -0.99
N GLY A 46 10.28 17.49 0.25
CA GLY A 46 9.43 17.46 1.43
C GLY A 46 8.60 16.17 1.55
N LEU A 47 8.78 15.21 0.64
CA LEU A 47 8.15 13.89 0.69
C LEU A 47 8.98 12.93 1.56
N ASP A 48 8.30 11.90 2.05
CA ASP A 48 8.93 10.75 2.69
C ASP A 48 9.03 9.59 1.68
N ARG A 49 10.12 8.82 1.74
CA ARG A 49 10.36 7.67 0.86
C ARG A 49 10.44 6.38 1.66
N ILE A 50 9.68 5.36 1.24
CA ILE A 50 9.82 3.99 1.73
C ILE A 50 10.37 3.13 0.59
N THR A 51 11.45 2.39 0.86
CA THR A 51 11.99 1.38 -0.05
C THR A 51 11.44 0.01 0.35
N VAL A 52 10.62 -0.58 -0.50
CA VAL A 52 10.04 -1.92 -0.32
C VAL A 52 10.94 -2.93 -1.04
N PRO A 53 11.51 -3.93 -0.33
CA PRO A 53 12.45 -4.88 -0.93
C PRO A 53 11.87 -5.70 -2.10
N ALA A 54 12.76 -6.15 -2.99
CA ALA A 54 12.40 -7.11 -4.03
C ALA A 54 11.93 -8.45 -3.43
N VAL A 55 11.01 -9.12 -4.13
CA VAL A 55 10.61 -10.50 -3.84
C VAL A 55 10.68 -11.32 -5.14
N ALA A 56 10.46 -12.63 -5.06
CA ALA A 56 10.42 -13.47 -6.26
C ALA A 56 9.36 -12.92 -7.25
N GLY A 57 9.77 -12.58 -8.47
CA GLY A 57 8.83 -12.07 -9.49
C GLY A 57 8.48 -10.59 -9.41
N ALA A 58 8.99 -9.82 -8.43
CA ALA A 58 8.79 -8.37 -8.37
C ALA A 58 10.05 -7.63 -7.87
N PRO A 59 10.48 -6.55 -8.56
CA PRO A 59 11.66 -5.79 -8.16
C PRO A 59 11.40 -4.97 -6.89
N GLU A 60 12.46 -4.35 -6.38
CA GLU A 60 12.37 -3.32 -5.35
C GLU A 60 11.44 -2.19 -5.80
N ARG A 61 10.66 -1.63 -4.87
CA ARG A 61 9.72 -0.54 -5.14
C ARG A 61 9.97 0.65 -4.25
N THR A 62 9.71 1.83 -4.81
CA THR A 62 9.70 3.10 -4.08
C THR A 62 8.26 3.52 -3.83
N ILE A 63 7.90 3.74 -2.57
CA ILE A 63 6.63 4.35 -2.17
C ILE A 63 6.91 5.77 -1.70
N LEU A 64 6.25 6.74 -2.32
CA LEU A 64 6.27 8.14 -1.90
C LEU A 64 5.13 8.38 -0.91
N VAL A 65 5.46 8.93 0.24
CA VAL A 65 4.54 9.30 1.31
C VAL A 65 4.51 10.82 1.39
N ASN A 66 3.32 11.39 1.31
CA ASN A 66 3.12 12.81 1.54
C ASN A 66 2.84 13.04 3.04
N PRO A 67 3.76 13.67 3.81
CA PRO A 67 3.55 13.91 5.23
C PRO A 67 2.58 15.07 5.50
N ALA A 68 2.28 15.89 4.50
CA ALA A 68 1.30 16.96 4.65
C ALA A 68 -0.12 16.37 4.68
N PRO A 69 -0.99 16.85 5.58
CA PRO A 69 -2.40 16.49 5.52
C PRO A 69 -2.97 16.93 4.16
N PRO A 70 -3.82 16.11 3.51
CA PRO A 70 -4.45 16.50 2.27
C PRO A 70 -5.23 17.81 2.49
N PRO A 71 -5.11 18.80 1.57
CA PRO A 71 -5.80 20.06 1.74
C PRO A 71 -7.31 19.82 1.80
N ALA A 72 -7.98 20.45 2.77
CA ALA A 72 -9.41 20.26 3.02
C ALA A 72 -10.31 20.69 1.82
N ALA A 73 -9.79 21.57 0.95
CA ALA A 73 -10.36 21.94 -0.33
C ALA A 73 -9.30 22.59 -1.23
N PRO A 74 -9.44 22.58 -2.56
CA PRO A 74 -8.73 23.51 -3.43
C PRO A 74 -9.05 24.95 -2.99
N SER A 75 -8.04 25.78 -2.74
CA SER A 75 -8.26 27.18 -2.36
C SER A 75 -8.32 28.08 -3.59
N ASP A 76 -9.42 28.82 -3.76
CA ASP A 76 -9.53 29.97 -4.67
C ASP A 76 -9.29 31.27 -3.87
N THR A 77 -8.12 31.40 -3.25
CA THR A 77 -7.76 32.57 -2.45
C THR A 77 -6.47 33.22 -2.93
N ALA A 78 -6.41 34.54 -2.86
CA ALA A 78 -5.26 35.36 -3.25
C ALA A 78 -4.01 35.20 -2.35
N SER A 79 -4.06 34.31 -1.35
CA SER A 79 -2.91 33.92 -0.52
C SER A 79 -2.56 32.48 -0.87
N PRO A 80 -1.41 32.23 -1.53
CA PRO A 80 -1.04 30.86 -1.85
C PRO A 80 -0.91 30.06 -0.54
N PRO A 81 -1.56 28.89 -0.42
CA PRO A 81 -1.28 28.00 0.69
C PRO A 81 0.22 27.70 0.73
N PRO A 82 0.79 27.36 1.91
CA PRO A 82 2.19 26.95 1.98
C PRO A 82 2.45 25.87 0.92
N SER A 83 3.61 25.93 0.26
CA SER A 83 3.99 24.98 -0.79
C SER A 83 4.16 23.57 -0.19
N VAL A 84 3.04 22.89 0.01
CA VAL A 84 2.98 21.51 0.45
C VAL A 84 2.84 20.62 -0.76
N PRO A 85 3.48 19.44 -0.78
CA PRO A 85 3.22 18.46 -1.83
C PRO A 85 1.72 18.13 -1.87
N VAL A 86 1.15 18.02 -3.07
CA VAL A 86 -0.26 17.65 -3.28
C VAL A 86 -0.30 16.28 -3.92
N THR A 87 -0.95 15.33 -3.25
CA THR A 87 -1.12 13.97 -3.77
C THR A 87 -2.16 13.97 -4.89
N PRO A 88 -1.87 13.41 -6.08
CA PRO A 88 -2.87 13.26 -7.13
C PRO A 88 -4.11 12.49 -6.64
N VAL A 89 -5.29 13.03 -6.92
CA VAL A 89 -6.57 12.41 -6.53
C VAL A 89 -7.02 11.42 -7.61
N HIS A 90 -7.64 10.31 -7.20
CA HIS A 90 -8.28 9.37 -8.12
C HIS A 90 -9.49 10.03 -8.80
N THR A 91 -9.52 10.08 -10.14
CA THR A 91 -10.59 10.73 -10.92
C THR A 91 -11.39 9.79 -11.84
N GLY A 92 -10.99 8.52 -11.97
CA GLY A 92 -11.61 7.55 -12.89
C GLY A 92 -12.81 6.80 -12.28
N THR A 93 -12.77 5.47 -12.42
CA THR A 93 -13.78 4.54 -11.89
C THR A 93 -14.11 4.74 -10.41
N GLU A 94 -15.40 4.69 -10.06
CA GLU A 94 -15.83 4.71 -8.67
C GLU A 94 -15.26 3.51 -7.90
N ILE A 95 -14.67 3.75 -6.73
CA ILE A 95 -14.15 2.68 -5.87
C ILE A 95 -15.29 2.21 -4.96
N LYS A 96 -15.83 1.02 -5.24
CA LYS A 96 -16.78 0.32 -4.35
C LYS A 96 -16.15 -0.98 -3.86
N PRO A 97 -16.01 -1.18 -2.54
CA PRO A 97 -15.70 -2.48 -2.00
C PRO A 97 -16.78 -3.48 -2.43
N VAL A 98 -16.37 -4.66 -2.89
CA VAL A 98 -17.31 -5.76 -3.13
C VAL A 98 -17.66 -6.37 -1.78
N GLU A 99 -18.95 -6.38 -1.42
CA GLU A 99 -19.42 -6.89 -0.13
C GLU A 99 -19.38 -8.42 -0.01
N THR A 100 -19.28 -9.12 -1.14
CA THR A 100 -19.30 -10.58 -1.17
C THR A 100 -17.89 -11.16 -1.05
N ILE A 101 -17.60 -11.75 0.11
CA ILE A 101 -16.35 -12.47 0.36
C ILE A 101 -16.51 -13.90 -0.13
N THR A 102 -15.71 -14.29 -1.12
CA THR A 102 -15.61 -15.68 -1.57
C THR A 102 -14.34 -16.30 -1.02
N VAL A 103 -14.48 -17.38 -0.24
CA VAL A 103 -13.32 -18.13 0.27
C VAL A 103 -12.88 -19.13 -0.78
N THR A 104 -11.63 -19.05 -1.20
CA THR A 104 -11.01 -19.99 -2.14
C THR A 104 -9.68 -20.48 -1.60
N THR A 105 -9.32 -21.73 -1.88
CA THR A 105 -7.99 -22.26 -1.56
C THR A 105 -7.02 -21.81 -2.65
N THR A 106 -6.16 -20.84 -2.34
CA THR A 106 -5.08 -20.42 -3.25
C THR A 106 -3.86 -21.29 -2.99
N PRO A 107 -3.32 -22.04 -3.98
CA PRO A 107 -2.08 -22.78 -3.81
C PRO A 107 -0.92 -21.86 -3.43
N ALA A 108 -0.10 -22.27 -2.46
CA ALA A 108 1.00 -21.44 -1.96
C ALA A 108 2.04 -21.06 -3.04
N ALA A 109 2.16 -21.89 -4.08
CA ALA A 109 3.07 -21.66 -5.20
C ALA A 109 2.66 -20.47 -6.09
N ASP A 110 1.39 -20.05 -6.05
CA ASP A 110 0.85 -18.97 -6.89
C ASP A 110 1.00 -17.59 -6.24
N ILE A 111 1.41 -17.55 -4.97
CA ILE A 111 1.69 -16.32 -4.23
C ILE A 111 3.16 -15.97 -4.52
N GLY A 112 3.42 -15.33 -5.66
CA GLY A 112 4.76 -14.90 -6.12
C GLY A 112 5.42 -13.84 -5.23
N GLY A 113 5.54 -14.13 -3.92
CA GLY A 113 5.96 -13.21 -2.88
C GLY A 113 4.92 -12.12 -2.57
N LEU A 114 4.70 -11.84 -1.28
CA LEU A 114 3.94 -10.67 -0.87
C LEU A 114 4.90 -9.49 -0.62
N GLN A 115 4.62 -8.35 -1.27
CA GLN A 115 5.29 -7.07 -1.04
C GLN A 115 4.44 -6.13 -0.15
N ASP A 116 3.87 -6.68 0.92
CA ASP A 116 3.16 -5.96 1.96
C ASP A 116 4.10 -5.51 3.08
N PHE A 117 3.77 -4.40 3.73
CA PHE A 117 4.56 -3.83 4.83
C PHE A 117 3.67 -3.01 5.77
N ILE A 118 4.20 -2.71 6.95
CA ILE A 118 3.60 -1.79 7.93
C ILE A 118 4.50 -0.57 8.06
N TYR A 119 3.89 0.62 8.16
CA TYR A 119 4.57 1.86 8.53
C TYR A 119 3.70 2.68 9.49
N TRP A 120 4.31 3.61 10.22
CA TRP A 120 3.65 4.49 11.18
C TRP A 120 3.49 5.89 10.60
N ARG A 121 2.31 6.50 10.77
CA ARG A 121 1.99 7.89 10.41
C ARG A 121 1.16 8.55 11.49
#